data_AF-F9ERW9-F1
#
_entry.id   AF-F9ERW9-F1
#
_cell.length_a   1.000
_cell.length_b   1.000
_cell.length_c   1.000
_cell.angle_alpha   90.00
_cell.angle_beta   90.00
_cell.angle_gamma   90.00
#
_symmetry.space_group_name_H-M   'P 1'
#
loop_
_entity.id
_entity.type
_entity.pdbx_description
1 polymer ?
#
loop_
_entity_poly.entity_id
_entity_poly.type
_entity_poly.pdbx_seq_one_letter_code
_entity_poly.pdbx_strand_id
1 'polypeptide(L)'
;YGNLILAICVAGACLTTAIGLVATVGEFFSSITSFKYENIVIFTVIISFLLSILGVESIIRISVPILIFIYPVMISLIILNLFGKYIKNDYVYKGVVLFTGIIGLIESLESLGIKNYYTNSILEILPFSDYGLTWLFPGLIGYILCVLKLLP
;
A
#
# COMPACT_ATOMS: atom_id res chain seq x y z
N TYR A 1 -24.00 -26.06 -4.54
CA TYR A 1 -22.67 -26.58 -4.90
C TYR A 1 -21.64 -25.48 -5.16
N GLY A 2 -21.96 -24.37 -5.86
CA GLY A 2 -21.00 -23.28 -6.15
C GLY A 2 -20.23 -22.73 -4.94
N ASN A 3 -20.89 -22.48 -3.80
CA ASN A 3 -20.22 -21.96 -2.60
C ASN A 3 -19.16 -22.91 -2.03
N LEU A 4 -19.35 -24.23 -2.14
CA LEU A 4 -18.38 -25.21 -1.62
C LEU A 4 -17.10 -25.21 -2.46
N ILE A 5 -17.23 -25.17 -3.79
CA ILE A 5 -16.08 -25.03 -4.70
C ILE A 5 -15.36 -23.70 -4.43
N LEU A 6 -16.10 -22.60 -4.30
CA LEU A 6 -15.51 -21.28 -4.04
C LEU A 6 -14.75 -21.26 -2.70
N ALA A 7 -15.30 -21.86 -1.64
CA ALA A 7 -14.62 -21.96 -0.35
C ALA A 7 -13.29 -22.71 -0.44
N ILE A 8 -13.25 -23.84 -1.17
CA ILE A 8 -12.02 -24.63 -1.36
C ILE A 8 -10.98 -23.84 -2.18
N CYS A 9 -11.41 -23.19 -3.27
CA CYS A 9 -10.52 -22.37 -4.09
C CYS A 9 -9.95 -21.18 -3.31
N VAL A 10 -10.79 -20.46 -2.57
CA VAL A 10 -10.37 -19.33 -1.75
C VAL A 10 -9.44 -19.78 -0.62
N ALA A 11 -9.74 -20.89 0.06
CA ALA A 11 -8.86 -21.45 1.08
C ALA A 11 -7.47 -21.79 0.51
N GLY A 12 -7.42 -22.42 -0.68
CA GLY A 12 -6.17 -22.71 -1.38
C GLY A 12 -5.38 -21.45 -1.75
N ALA A 13 -6.04 -20.44 -2.33
CA ALA A 13 -5.42 -19.18 -2.69
C ALA A 13 -4.85 -18.45 -1.47
N CYS A 14 -5.67 -18.27 -0.42
CA CYS A 14 -5.29 -17.55 0.80
C CYS A 14 -4.16 -18.25 1.57
N LEU A 15 -4.11 -19.59 1.55
CA LEU A 15 -3.04 -20.36 2.19
C LEU A 15 -1.67 -20.03 1.58
N THR A 16 -1.58 -20.00 0.24
CA THR A 16 -0.30 -19.70 -0.44
C THR A 16 0.18 -18.27 -0.18
N THR A 17 -0.72 -17.28 -0.18
CA THR A 17 -0.37 -15.89 0.15
C THR A 17 0.05 -15.72 1.60
N ALA A 18 -0.61 -16.42 2.54
CA ALA A 18 -0.24 -16.39 3.95
C ALA A 18 1.17 -16.98 4.17
N ILE A 19 1.47 -18.13 3.56
CA ILE A 19 2.79 -18.76 3.63
C ILE A 19 3.87 -17.84 3.05
N GLY A 20 3.62 -17.23 1.89
CA GLY A 20 4.57 -16.30 1.26
C GLY A 20 4.86 -15.07 2.13
N LEU A 21 3.84 -14.41 2.67
CA LEU A 21 4.01 -13.25 3.54
C LEU A 21 4.75 -13.61 4.83
N VAL A 22 4.39 -14.72 5.49
CA VAL A 22 5.07 -15.15 6.72
C VAL A 22 6.54 -15.52 6.47
N ALA A 23 6.84 -16.17 5.34
CA ALA A 23 8.23 -16.48 4.97
C ALA A 23 9.05 -15.21 4.71
N THR A 24 8.52 -14.27 3.92
CA THR A 24 9.22 -13.00 3.63
C THR A 24 9.43 -12.14 4.88
N VAL A 25 8.44 -12.07 5.78
CA VAL A 25 8.58 -11.36 7.07
C VAL A 25 9.61 -12.06 7.95
N GLY A 26 9.57 -13.39 8.02
CA GLY A 26 10.54 -14.21 8.76
C GLY A 26 11.96 -14.00 8.28
N GLU A 27 12.20 -14.02 6.96
CA GLU A 27 13.52 -13.77 6.36
C GLU A 27 13.97 -12.32 6.59
N PHE A 28 13.09 -11.35 6.38
CA PHE A 28 13.39 -9.94 6.57
C PHE A 28 13.83 -9.66 8.01
N PHE A 29 13.04 -10.10 9.00
CA PHE A 29 13.38 -9.92 10.41
C PHE A 29 14.58 -10.74 10.86
N SER A 30 14.77 -11.96 10.33
CA SER A 30 15.94 -12.78 10.64
C SER A 30 17.23 -12.22 10.03
N SER A 31 17.15 -11.45 8.94
CA SER A 31 18.31 -10.78 8.34
C SER A 31 18.72 -9.52 9.09
N ILE A 32 17.75 -8.79 9.65
CA ILE A 32 17.97 -7.55 10.41
C ILE A 32 18.28 -7.84 11.89
N THR A 33 17.71 -8.90 12.45
CA THR A 33 17.80 -9.23 13.89
C THR A 33 18.44 -10.59 14.09
N SER A 34 19.25 -10.74 15.14
CA SER A 34 19.89 -12.01 15.51
C SER A 34 18.93 -13.10 16.05
N PHE A 35 17.62 -12.96 15.87
CA PHE A 35 16.64 -13.95 16.28
C PHE A 35 16.51 -15.06 15.25
N LYS A 36 16.19 -16.27 15.71
CA LYS A 36 15.95 -17.42 14.83
C LYS A 36 14.67 -17.20 14.01
N TYR A 37 14.74 -17.48 12.71
CA TYR A 37 13.61 -17.47 11.77
C TYR A 37 12.36 -18.15 12.32
N GLU A 38 12.51 -19.34 12.90
CA GLU A 38 11.41 -20.15 13.43
C GLU A 38 10.59 -19.41 14.51
N ASN A 39 11.26 -18.67 15.40
CA ASN A 39 10.59 -17.92 16.46
C ASN A 39 9.75 -16.76 15.90
N ILE A 40 10.27 -16.08 14.86
CA ILE A 40 9.57 -14.96 14.20
C ILE A 40 8.32 -15.46 13.47
N VAL A 41 8.45 -16.59 12.77
CA VAL A 41 7.33 -17.21 12.05
C VAL A 41 6.23 -17.64 13.02
N ILE A 42 6.58 -18.35 14.09
CA ILE A 42 5.61 -18.79 15.11
C ILE A 42 4.88 -17.59 15.72
N PHE A 43 5.63 -16.54 16.09
CA PHE A 43 5.05 -15.32 16.65
C PHE A 43 4.05 -14.65 15.69
N THR A 44 4.41 -14.52 14.41
CA THR A 44 3.57 -13.89 13.38
C THR A 44 2.27 -14.68 13.15
N VAL A 45 2.36 -16.01 13.15
CA VAL A 45 1.18 -16.90 13.01
C VAL A 45 0.26 -16.79 14.22
N ILE A 46 0.81 -16.77 15.45
CA ILE A 46 0.01 -16.62 16.68
C ILE A 46 -0.76 -15.29 16.68
N ILE A 47 -0.11 -14.19 16.29
CA ILE A 47 -0.78 -12.89 16.18
C ILE A 47 -1.91 -12.94 15.15
N SER A 48 -1.64 -13.51 13.97
CA SER A 48 -2.62 -13.64 12.90
C SER A 48 -3.82 -14.48 13.33
N PHE A 49 -3.60 -15.54 14.11
CA PHE A 49 -4.66 -16.36 14.69
C PHE A 49 -5.52 -15.56 15.68
N LEU A 50 -4.90 -14.74 16.54
CA LEU A 50 -5.62 -13.85 17.44
C LEU A 50 -6.47 -12.82 16.68
N LEU A 51 -5.92 -12.20 15.64
CA LEU A 51 -6.64 -11.25 14.80
C LEU A 51 -7.83 -11.89 14.08
N SER A 52 -7.73 -13.17 13.69
CA SER A 52 -8.83 -13.90 13.07
C SER A 52 -10.07 -14.04 13.96
N ILE A 53 -9.94 -13.91 15.29
CA ILE A 53 -11.06 -13.97 16.24
C ILE A 53 -11.90 -12.67 16.17
N LEU A 54 -11.31 -11.55 15.74
CA LEU A 54 -11.93 -10.22 15.73
C LEU A 54 -13.00 -10.02 14.63
N GLY A 55 -13.15 -11.00 13.73
CA GLY A 55 -14.07 -10.95 12.59
C GLY A 55 -13.51 -10.18 11.39
N VAL A 56 -13.90 -10.61 10.18
CA VAL A 56 -13.39 -10.07 8.90
C VAL A 56 -13.70 -8.58 8.73
N GLU A 57 -14.89 -8.12 9.11
CA GLU A 57 -15.29 -6.72 9.01
C GLU A 57 -14.36 -5.77 9.81
N SER A 58 -13.99 -6.17 11.03
CA SER A 58 -13.08 -5.40 11.88
C SER A 58 -11.69 -5.28 11.26
N ILE A 59 -11.19 -6.38 10.67
CA ILE A 59 -9.89 -6.42 9.99
C ILE A 59 -9.92 -5.49 8.78
N ILE A 60 -10.96 -5.58 7.95
CA ILE A 60 -11.12 -4.74 6.76
C ILE A 60 -11.16 -3.26 7.14
N ARG A 61 -11.95 -2.88 8.16
CA ARG A 61 -12.08 -1.48 8.61
C ARG A 61 -10.73 -0.85 8.99
N ILE A 62 -9.81 -1.66 9.53
CA ILE A 62 -8.46 -1.21 9.93
C ILE A 62 -7.50 -1.26 8.73
N SER A 63 -7.59 -2.29 7.89
CA SER A 63 -6.67 -2.47 6.75
C SER A 63 -6.94 -1.50 5.60
N VAL A 64 -8.19 -1.13 5.33
CA VAL A 64 -8.57 -0.20 4.25
C VAL A 64 -7.85 1.14 4.34
N PRO A 65 -7.87 1.91 5.46
CA PRO A 65 -7.15 3.19 5.54
C PRO A 65 -5.64 3.04 5.37
N ILE A 66 -5.06 1.95 5.90
CA ILE A 66 -3.64 1.63 5.72
C ILE A 66 -3.32 1.39 4.25
N LEU A 67 -4.17 0.63 3.55
CA LEU A 67 -3.96 0.24 2.17
C LEU A 67 -4.05 1.43 1.23
N ILE A 68 -5.04 2.31 1.43
CA ILE A 68 -5.22 3.54 0.64
C ILE A 68 -4.00 4.47 0.79
N PHE A 69 -3.39 4.51 1.98
CA PHE A 69 -2.17 5.30 2.19
C PHE A 69 -0.94 4.69 1.49
N ILE A 70 -0.76 3.37 1.59
CA ILE A 70 0.46 2.70 1.12
C ILE A 70 0.45 2.40 -0.39
N TYR A 71 -0.73 2.15 -0.96
CA TYR A 71 -0.97 1.87 -2.38
C TYR A 71 -0.31 2.89 -3.32
N PRO A 72 -0.57 4.21 -3.20
CA PRO A 72 -0.02 5.20 -4.11
C PRO A 72 1.52 5.30 -4.02
N VAL A 73 2.06 5.14 -2.82
CA VAL A 73 3.52 5.19 -2.59
C VAL A 73 4.20 3.96 -3.20
N MET A 74 3.64 2.77 -3.01
CA MET A 74 4.21 1.54 -3.54
C MET A 74 4.18 1.51 -5.07
N ILE A 75 3.05 1.88 -5.70
CA ILE A 75 2.93 1.79 -7.15
C ILE A 75 3.78 2.86 -7.84
N SER A 76 3.85 4.08 -7.29
CA SER A 76 4.76 5.09 -7.84
C SER A 76 6.21 4.58 -7.82
N LEU A 77 6.67 4.01 -6.70
CA LEU A 77 8.01 3.42 -6.60
C LEU A 77 8.24 2.28 -7.60
N ILE A 78 7.27 1.37 -7.78
CA ILE A 78 7.37 0.27 -8.75
C ILE A 78 7.51 0.81 -10.17
N ILE A 79 6.70 1.80 -10.56
CA ILE A 79 6.76 2.44 -11.87
C ILE A 79 8.12 3.12 -12.06
N LEU A 80 8.55 3.93 -11.09
CA LEU A 80 9.84 4.62 -11.14
C LEU A 80 11.02 3.64 -11.26
N ASN A 81 10.99 2.54 -10.51
CA ASN A 81 12.02 1.52 -10.56
C ASN A 81 12.08 0.82 -11.94
N LEU A 82 10.92 0.55 -12.54
CA LEU A 82 10.83 -0.02 -13.90
C LEU A 82 11.46 0.91 -14.96
N PHE A 83 11.30 2.23 -14.80
CA PHE A 83 11.94 3.25 -15.63
C PHE A 83 13.30 3.71 -15.10
N GLY A 84 13.84 3.07 -14.05
CA GLY A 84 15.07 3.46 -13.36
C GLY A 84 16.31 3.42 -14.24
N LYS A 85 16.25 2.74 -15.39
CA LYS A 85 17.32 2.77 -16.41
C LYS A 85 17.48 4.17 -17.05
N TYR A 86 16.42 4.97 -17.09
CA TYR A 86 16.41 6.33 -17.64
C TYR A 86 16.50 7.43 -16.55
N ILE A 87 16.19 7.10 -15.30
CA ILE A 87 16.11 8.07 -14.19
C ILE A 87 17.04 7.60 -13.06
N LYS A 88 18.27 8.13 -13.04
CA LYS A 88 19.30 7.82 -12.03
C LYS A 88 19.31 8.77 -10.83
N ASN A 89 18.28 9.61 -10.66
CA ASN A 89 18.31 10.67 -9.67
C ASN A 89 17.31 10.47 -8.52
N ASP A 90 17.84 10.35 -7.30
CA ASP A 90 17.09 10.15 -6.05
C ASP A 90 16.07 11.27 -5.76
N TYR A 91 16.28 12.47 -6.31
CA TYR A 91 15.34 13.59 -6.13
C TYR A 91 13.99 13.36 -6.81
N VAL A 92 13.95 12.65 -7.94
CA VAL A 92 12.70 12.33 -8.65
C VAL A 92 11.88 11.32 -7.85
N TYR A 93 12.54 10.32 -7.27
CA TYR A 93 11.90 9.34 -6.38
C TYR A 93 11.28 10.03 -5.16
N LYS A 94 12.04 10.90 -4.48
CA LYS A 94 11.54 11.64 -3.32
C LYS A 94 10.38 12.57 -3.66
N GLY A 95 10.47 13.28 -4.79
CA GLY A 95 9.42 14.21 -5.23
C GLY A 95 8.10 13.49 -5.50
N VAL A 96 8.13 12.47 -6.35
CA VAL A 96 6.91 11.70 -6.68
C VAL A 96 6.30 11.10 -5.43
N VAL A 97 7.11 10.45 -4.57
CA VAL A 97 6.62 9.84 -3.32
C VAL A 97 6.02 10.87 -2.36
N LEU A 98 6.61 12.07 -2.26
CA LEU A 98 6.05 13.15 -1.44
C LEU A 98 4.68 13.58 -1.95
N PHE A 99 4.54 13.87 -3.25
CA PHE A 99 3.27 14.28 -3.82
C PHE A 99 2.23 13.17 -3.68
N THR A 100 2.54 11.93 -4.08
CA THR A 100 1.59 10.81 -3.97
C THR A 100 1.25 10.46 -2.53
N GLY A 101 2.21 10.58 -1.61
CA GLY A 101 2.04 10.28 -0.19
C GLY A 101 1.17 11.31 0.54
N ILE A 102 1.27 12.59 0.19
CA ILE A 102 0.39 13.63 0.74
C ILE A 102 -1.06 13.35 0.34
N ILE A 103 -1.33 13.01 -0.92
CA ILE A 103 -2.69 12.67 -1.35
C ILE A 103 -3.17 11.37 -0.71
N GLY A 104 -2.33 10.34 -0.64
CA GLY A 104 -2.67 9.09 0.05
C GLY A 104 -3.00 9.29 1.54
N LEU A 105 -2.34 10.23 2.23
CA LEU A 105 -2.68 10.61 3.61
C LEU A 105 -4.07 11.24 3.68
N ILE A 106 -4.36 12.16 2.77
CA ILE A 106 -5.64 12.88 2.71
C ILE A 106 -6.79 11.87 2.48
N GLU A 107 -6.63 10.94 1.53
CA GLU A 107 -7.63 9.90 1.24
C GLU A 107 -7.78 8.90 2.39
N SER A 108 -6.68 8.53 3.06
CA SER A 108 -6.71 7.65 4.24
C SER A 108 -7.51 8.28 5.39
N LEU A 109 -7.32 9.58 5.65
CA LEU A 109 -8.06 10.33 6.67
C LEU A 109 -9.56 10.44 6.33
N GLU A 110 -9.91 10.58 5.06
CA GLU A 110 -11.30 10.58 4.63
C GLU A 110 -11.96 9.21 4.89
N SER A 111 -11.26 8.11 4.60
CA SER A 111 -11.77 6.75 4.85
C SER A 111 -12.03 6.47 6.34
N LEU A 112 -11.37 7.21 7.25
CA LEU A 112 -11.58 7.15 8.69
C LEU A 112 -12.79 7.98 9.17
N GLY A 113 -13.48 8.70 8.27
CA GLY A 113 -14.68 9.47 8.58
C GLY A 113 -14.44 10.91 9.03
N ILE A 114 -13.20 11.41 8.95
CA ILE A 114 -12.86 12.82 9.21
C ILE A 114 -13.20 13.62 7.95
N LYS A 115 -14.50 13.77 7.69
CA LYS A 115 -15.00 14.59 6.57
C LYS A 115 -14.82 16.06 6.92
N ASN A 116 -13.79 16.69 6.36
CA ASN A 116 -13.63 18.14 6.41
C ASN A 116 -14.07 18.72 5.05
N TYR A 117 -14.72 19.89 5.05
CA TYR A 117 -15.20 20.55 3.82
C TYR A 117 -14.08 20.79 2.79
N TYR A 118 -12.86 20.97 3.29
CA TYR A 118 -11.65 21.15 2.50
C TYR A 118 -11.16 19.87 1.81
N THR A 119 -11.44 18.69 2.36
CA THR A 119 -11.01 17.39 1.80
C THR A 119 -11.79 17.08 0.53
N ASN A 120 -13.13 17.18 0.59
CA ASN A 120 -14.00 16.95 -0.58
C ASN A 120 -13.72 17.95 -1.71
N SER A 121 -13.50 19.23 -1.38
CA SER A 121 -13.24 20.27 -2.38
C SER A 121 -11.92 20.06 -3.13
N ILE A 122 -10.89 19.48 -2.47
CA ILE A 122 -9.61 19.16 -3.11
C ILE A 122 -9.70 17.87 -3.93
N LEU A 123 -10.45 16.85 -3.47
CA LEU A 123 -10.66 15.60 -4.19
C LEU A 123 -11.53 15.79 -5.43
N GLU A 124 -12.59 16.60 -5.37
CA GLU A 124 -13.48 16.88 -6.50
C GLU A 124 -12.80 17.67 -7.63
N ILE A 125 -11.77 18.46 -7.33
CA ILE A 125 -11.02 19.25 -8.33
C ILE A 125 -10.04 18.37 -9.14
N LEU A 126 -9.71 17.18 -8.63
CA LEU A 126 -8.71 16.30 -9.21
C LEU A 126 -9.40 15.31 -10.18
N PRO A 127 -8.96 15.24 -11.45
CA PRO A 127 -9.49 14.24 -12.38
C PRO A 127 -9.17 12.84 -11.85
N PHE A 128 -10.13 11.90 -11.97
CA PHE A 128 -10.11 10.52 -11.46
C PHE A 128 -10.50 10.28 -9.99
N SER A 129 -11.14 11.26 -9.33
CA SER A 129 -11.73 11.06 -7.98
C SER A 129 -12.77 9.93 -7.94
N ASP A 130 -13.60 9.79 -8.98
CA ASP A 130 -14.60 8.72 -9.10
C ASP A 130 -14.02 7.30 -9.08
N TYR A 131 -12.74 7.16 -9.43
CA TYR A 131 -12.04 5.86 -9.49
C TYR A 131 -11.07 5.63 -8.34
N GLY A 132 -10.97 6.54 -7.36
CA GLY A 132 -9.98 6.47 -6.28
C GLY A 132 -8.52 6.57 -6.77
N LEU A 133 -8.32 7.17 -7.95
CA LEU A 133 -7.02 7.33 -8.61
C LEU A 133 -6.52 8.78 -8.51
N THR A 134 -7.01 9.53 -7.54
CA THR A 134 -6.71 10.96 -7.32
C THR A 134 -5.21 11.22 -7.20
N TRP A 135 -4.45 10.28 -6.66
CA TRP A 135 -2.99 10.32 -6.49
C TRP A 135 -2.18 10.27 -7.80
N LEU A 136 -2.76 9.78 -8.89
CA LEU A 136 -2.08 9.62 -10.18
C LEU A 136 -1.67 10.98 -10.76
N PHE A 137 -2.58 11.95 -10.71
CA PHE A 137 -2.38 13.28 -11.28
C PHE A 137 -1.29 14.09 -10.53
N PRO A 138 -1.28 14.17 -9.19
CA PRO A 138 -0.17 14.70 -8.40
C PRO A 138 1.15 13.93 -8.60
N GLY A 139 1.08 12.60 -8.74
CA GLY A 139 2.28 11.78 -9.02
C GLY A 139 2.93 12.16 -10.35
N LEU A 140 2.11 12.38 -11.39
CA LEU A 140 2.54 12.90 -12.70
C LEU A 140 3.13 14.31 -12.59
N ILE A 141 2.49 15.20 -11.84
CA ILE A 141 3.01 16.56 -11.61
C ILE A 141 4.35 16.52 -10.87
N GLY A 142 4.47 15.71 -9.82
CA GLY A 142 5.71 15.50 -9.08
C GLY A 142 6.81 14.96 -9.97
N TYR A 143 6.49 14.03 -10.87
CA TYR A 143 7.41 13.52 -11.87
C TYR A 143 7.86 14.61 -12.84
N ILE A 144 6.92 15.35 -13.45
CA ILE A 144 7.20 16.42 -14.41
C ILE A 144 8.03 17.53 -13.76
N LEU A 145 7.66 18.01 -12.57
CA LEU A 145 8.39 19.07 -11.86
C LEU A 145 9.82 18.64 -11.51
N CYS A 146 10.01 17.43 -11.00
CA CYS A 146 11.33 16.94 -10.64
C CYS A 146 12.20 16.64 -11.86
N VAL A 147 11.63 16.13 -12.95
CA VAL A 147 12.35 15.91 -14.22
C VAL A 147 12.69 17.25 -14.89
N LEU A 148 11.79 18.25 -14.86
CA LEU A 148 12.02 19.56 -15.47
C LEU A 148 13.09 20.36 -14.71
N LYS A 149 13.12 20.28 -13.38
CA LYS A 149 14.19 20.89 -12.55
C LYS A 149 15.55 20.22 -12.73
N LEU A 150 15.60 19.12 -13.50
CA LEU A 150 16.77 18.34 -13.85
C LEU A 150 17.25 18.55 -15.30
N LEU A 151 16.49 19.26 -16.14
CA LEU A 151 17.02 19.79 -17.41
C LEU A 151 17.74 21.12 -17.10
N PRO A 152 19.07 21.21 -17.28
CA PRO A 152 19.78 22.48 -17.23
C PRO A 152 19.36 23.43 -18.35
#